data_AF-A0A7I7SKM1-F1
#
_entry.id   AF-A0A7I7SKM1-F1
#
_cell.length_a   1.000
_cell.length_b   1.000
_cell.length_c   1.000
_cell.angle_alpha   90.00
_cell.angle_beta   90.00
_cell.angle_gamma   90.00
#
_symmetry.space_group_name_H-M   'P 1'
#
loop_
_entity.id
_entity.type
_entity.pdbx_description
1 polymer ?
#
loop_
_entity_poly.entity_id
_entity_poly.type
_entity_poly.pdbx_seq_one_letter_code
_entity_poly.pdbx_strand_id
1 'polypeptide(L)'
;MTTLSADFDLMRTAAAAADNRNDEIRVLLQGFITRMESVPPTVWGGLAAARFKTVVAHWNNESTRLSNALAGIADTIRNNEYELREAAQLHAQRIVAATADL
;
A
#
# COMPACT_ATOMS: atom_id res chain seq x y z
N MET A 1 19.83 7.42 18.74
CA MET A 1 18.81 6.34 18.69
C MET A 1 17.40 6.88 18.44
N THR A 2 17.07 8.11 18.88
CA THR A 2 15.76 8.75 18.68
C THR A 2 15.41 9.11 17.24
N THR A 3 16.39 9.50 16.42
CA THR A 3 16.20 9.81 15.00
C THR A 3 15.83 8.58 14.17
N LEU A 4 16.58 7.47 14.32
CA LEU A 4 16.28 6.22 13.60
C LEU A 4 14.89 5.65 13.94
N SER A 5 14.46 5.79 15.21
CA SER A 5 13.12 5.39 15.63
C SER A 5 12.02 6.24 14.97
N ALA A 6 12.26 7.55 14.81
CA ALA A 6 11.33 8.45 14.12
C ALA A 6 11.22 8.12 12.62
N ASP A 7 12.33 7.73 11.98
CA ASP A 7 12.34 7.31 10.57
C ASP A 7 11.51 6.03 10.35
N PHE A 8 11.61 5.05 11.26
CA PHE A 8 10.78 3.83 11.21
C PHE A 8 9.28 4.08 11.41
N ASP A 9 8.92 4.99 12.31
CA ASP A 9 7.52 5.38 12.52
C ASP A 9 6.93 6.10 11.30
N LEU A 10 7.72 6.96 10.65
CA LEU A 10 7.34 7.61 9.39
C LEU A 10 7.13 6.58 8.27
N MET A 11 8.06 5.64 8.14
CA MET A 11 8.01 4.53 7.19
C MET A 11 6.73 3.70 7.34
N ARG A 12 6.38 3.32 8.57
CA ARG A 12 5.14 2.58 8.87
C ARG A 12 3.89 3.41 8.56
N THR A 13 3.90 4.70 8.88
CA THR A 13 2.76 5.60 8.64
C THR A 13 2.49 5.79 7.16
N ALA A 14 3.55 5.96 6.35
CA ALA A 14 3.43 6.10 4.90
C ALA A 14 2.84 4.85 4.24
N ALA A 15 3.28 3.66 4.66
CA ALA A 15 2.72 2.39 4.19
C ALA A 15 1.23 2.27 4.52
N ALA A 16 0.83 2.55 5.77
CA ALA A 16 -0.58 2.49 6.17
C ALA A 16 -1.46 3.50 5.42
N ALA A 17 -0.94 4.70 5.13
CA ALA A 17 -1.66 5.70 4.34
C ALA A 17 -1.91 5.23 2.89
N ALA A 18 -0.92 4.58 2.28
CA ALA A 18 -1.06 3.99 0.95
C ALA A 18 -2.12 2.88 0.91
N ASP A 19 -2.08 1.95 1.88
CA ASP A 19 -3.05 0.86 2.02
C ASP A 19 -4.48 1.41 2.17
N ASN A 20 -4.69 2.37 3.07
CA ASN A 20 -5.99 2.99 3.31
C ASN A 20 -6.54 3.67 2.05
N ARG A 21 -5.71 4.41 1.30
CA ARG A 21 -6.13 5.08 0.04
C ARG A 21 -6.49 4.09 -1.05
N ASN A 22 -5.74 3.01 -1.15
CA ASN A 22 -6.05 1.95 -2.08
C ASN A 22 -7.39 1.27 -1.75
N ASP A 23 -7.66 0.97 -0.48
CA ASP A 23 -8.93 0.38 -0.05
C ASP A 23 -10.13 1.31 -0.27
N GLU A 24 -10.01 2.60 0.03
CA GLU A 24 -11.08 3.57 -0.23
C GLU A 24 -11.43 3.67 -1.72
N ILE A 25 -10.41 3.76 -2.59
CA ILE A 25 -10.63 3.80 -4.04
C ILE A 25 -11.35 2.53 -4.51
N ARG A 26 -10.92 1.37 -4.02
CA ARG A 26 -11.52 0.08 -4.36
C ARG A 26 -12.98 -0.02 -3.91
N VAL A 27 -13.29 0.40 -2.67
CA VAL A 27 -14.66 0.39 -2.14
C VAL A 27 -15.58 1.33 -2.92
N LEU A 28 -15.13 2.56 -3.17
CA LEU A 28 -15.93 3.55 -3.92
C LEU A 28 -16.25 3.06 -5.33
N LEU A 29 -15.24 2.52 -6.02
CA LEU A 29 -15.38 2.01 -7.37
C LEU A 29 -16.29 0.79 -7.41
N GLN A 30 -16.08 -0.19 -6.53
CA GLN A 30 -16.92 -1.38 -6.46
C GLN A 30 -18.38 -1.00 -6.21
N GLY A 31 -18.63 -0.06 -5.29
CA GLY A 31 -19.97 0.45 -5.03
C GLY A 31 -20.59 1.14 -6.25
N PHE A 32 -19.80 1.91 -7.00
CA PHE A 32 -20.25 2.54 -8.24
C PHE A 32 -20.58 1.52 -9.34
N ILE A 33 -19.71 0.52 -9.55
CA ILE A 33 -19.92 -0.56 -10.52
C ILE A 33 -21.20 -1.32 -10.19
N THR A 34 -21.38 -1.74 -8.94
CA THR A 34 -22.58 -2.46 -8.51
C THR A 34 -23.84 -1.65 -8.75
N ARG A 35 -23.82 -0.33 -8.49
CA ARG A 35 -24.95 0.55 -8.82
C ARG A 35 -25.21 0.60 -10.32
N MET A 36 -24.18 0.75 -11.14
CA MET A 36 -24.32 0.80 -12.61
C MET A 36 -24.80 -0.53 -13.21
N GLU A 37 -24.36 -1.66 -12.66
CA GLU A 37 -24.82 -3.00 -13.09
C GLU A 37 -26.26 -3.31 -12.68
N SER A 38 -26.76 -2.65 -11.62
CA SER A 38 -28.16 -2.75 -11.20
C SER A 38 -29.13 -1.94 -12.07
N VAL A 39 -28.61 -1.06 -12.94
CA VAL A 39 -29.46 -0.25 -13.83
C VAL A 39 -30.07 -1.15 -14.91
N PRO A 40 -31.40 -1.12 -15.12
CA PRO A 40 -32.06 -1.93 -16.13
C PRO A 40 -31.48 -1.72 -17.54
N PRO A 41 -31.33 -2.77 -18.36
CA PRO A 41 -30.81 -2.64 -19.73
C PRO A 41 -31.64 -1.73 -20.63
N THR A 42 -32.93 -1.53 -20.29
CA THR A 42 -33.83 -0.59 -20.98
C THR A 42 -33.43 0.87 -20.78
N VAL A 43 -32.70 1.18 -19.70
CA VAL A 43 -32.22 2.53 -19.35
C VAL A 43 -30.72 2.66 -19.64
N TRP A 44 -29.94 1.61 -19.35
CA TRP A 44 -28.49 1.57 -19.53
C TRP A 44 -28.08 0.34 -20.34
N GLY A 45 -28.07 0.49 -21.66
CA GLY A 45 -27.78 -0.58 -22.60
C GLY A 45 -27.00 -0.13 -23.84
N GLY A 46 -26.82 -1.05 -24.79
CA GLY A 46 -26.20 -0.77 -26.07
C GLY A 46 -24.70 -0.40 -25.97
N LEU A 47 -24.25 0.43 -26.93
CA LEU A 47 -22.82 0.74 -27.10
C LEU A 47 -22.23 1.50 -25.91
N ALA A 48 -23.00 2.40 -25.28
CA ALA A 48 -22.54 3.16 -24.12
C ALA A 48 -22.26 2.26 -22.92
N ALA A 49 -23.17 1.33 -22.62
CA ALA A 49 -22.97 0.35 -21.55
C ALA A 49 -21.79 -0.59 -21.84
N ALA A 50 -21.59 -1.01 -23.10
CA ALA A 50 -20.45 -1.82 -23.49
C ALA A 50 -19.11 -1.07 -23.30
N ARG A 51 -19.03 0.20 -23.72
CA ARG A 51 -17.84 1.03 -23.52
C ARG A 51 -17.54 1.29 -22.05
N PHE A 52 -18.57 1.55 -21.27
CA PHE A 52 -18.44 1.68 -19.82
C PHE A 52 -17.80 0.44 -19.19
N LYS A 53 -18.29 -0.76 -19.53
CA LYS A 53 -17.71 -2.02 -19.04
C LYS A 53 -16.23 -2.16 -19.41
N THR A 54 -15.83 -1.77 -20.62
CA THR A 54 -14.42 -1.78 -21.04
C THR A 54 -13.55 -0.85 -20.18
N VAL A 55 -14.02 0.38 -19.95
CA VAL A 55 -13.28 1.37 -19.15
C VAL A 55 -13.16 0.91 -17.69
N VAL A 56 -14.25 0.38 -17.12
CA VAL A 56 -14.27 -0.19 -15.77
C VAL A 56 -13.29 -1.36 -15.64
N ALA A 57 -13.27 -2.27 -16.60
CA ALA A 57 -12.35 -3.41 -16.59
C ALA A 57 -10.88 -2.97 -16.65
N HIS A 58 -10.56 -1.98 -17.49
CA HIS A 58 -9.21 -1.43 -17.57
C HIS A 58 -8.81 -0.73 -16.26
N TRP A 59 -9.69 0.11 -15.72
CA TRP A 59 -9.45 0.78 -14.45
C TRP A 59 -9.25 -0.20 -13.28
N ASN A 60 -10.03 -1.28 -13.22
CA ASN A 60 -9.86 -2.33 -12.22
C ASN A 60 -8.47 -2.99 -12.29
N ASN A 61 -7.98 -3.23 -13.51
CA ASN A 61 -6.64 -3.78 -13.71
C ASN A 61 -5.57 -2.81 -13.20
N GLU A 62 -5.64 -1.54 -13.60
CA GLU A 62 -4.68 -0.52 -13.16
C GLU A 62 -4.73 -0.28 -11.65
N SER A 63 -5.91 -0.31 -11.04
CA SER A 63 -6.07 -0.22 -9.58
C SER A 63 -5.43 -1.41 -8.87
N THR A 64 -5.57 -2.62 -9.40
CA THR A 64 -4.91 -3.83 -8.87
C THR A 64 -3.39 -3.74 -9.00
N ARG A 65 -2.89 -3.22 -10.13
CA ARG A 65 -1.46 -2.99 -10.33
C ARG A 65 -0.90 -1.98 -9.34
N LEU A 66 -1.60 -0.86 -9.13
CA LEU A 66 -1.24 0.14 -8.14
C LEU A 66 -1.22 -0.47 -6.72
N SER A 67 -2.26 -1.22 -6.35
CA SER A 67 -2.34 -1.95 -5.08
C SER A 67 -1.11 -2.84 -4.84
N ASN A 68 -0.74 -3.65 -5.83
CA ASN A 68 0.39 -4.56 -5.72
C ASN A 68 1.72 -3.81 -5.62
N ALA A 69 1.87 -2.70 -6.35
CA ALA A 69 3.06 -1.87 -6.26
C ALA A 69 3.21 -1.22 -4.88
N LEU A 70 2.11 -0.69 -4.32
CA LEU A 70 2.10 -0.11 -2.98
C LEU A 70 2.39 -1.16 -1.89
N ALA A 71 1.81 -2.36 -2.02
CA ALA A 71 2.12 -3.47 -1.12
C ALA A 71 3.61 -3.86 -1.18
N GLY A 72 4.19 -3.94 -2.37
CA GLY A 72 5.62 -4.22 -2.54
C GLY A 72 6.53 -3.12 -1.96
N ILE A 73 6.14 -1.85 -2.06
CA ILE A 73 6.84 -0.74 -1.40
C ILE A 73 6.75 -0.89 0.11
N ALA A 74 5.57 -1.19 0.65
CA ALA A 74 5.38 -1.39 2.09
C ALA A 74 6.21 -2.56 2.63
N ASP A 75 6.28 -3.67 1.90
CA ASP A 75 7.10 -4.82 2.27
C ASP A 75 8.60 -4.48 2.24
N THR A 76 9.05 -3.75 1.23
CA THR A 76 10.43 -3.25 1.15
C THR A 76 10.77 -2.37 2.36
N ILE A 77 9.86 -1.47 2.72
CA ILE A 77 10.00 -0.59 3.88
C ILE A 77 10.11 -1.41 5.18
N ARG A 78 9.25 -2.42 5.37
CA ARG A 78 9.29 -3.30 6.56
C ARG A 78 10.60 -4.10 6.66
N ASN A 79 11.07 -4.64 5.54
CA ASN A 79 12.34 -5.39 5.50
C ASN A 79 13.52 -4.46 5.84
N ASN A 80 13.54 -3.24 5.30
CA ASN A 80 14.58 -2.26 5.62
C ASN A 80 14.57 -1.88 7.11
N GLU A 81 13.41 -1.70 7.74
CA GLU A 81 13.32 -1.46 9.20
C GLU A 81 13.94 -2.60 9.99
N TYR A 82 13.57 -3.83 9.65
CA TYR A 82 14.09 -5.02 10.32
C TYR A 82 15.62 -5.10 10.24
N GLU A 83 16.19 -4.97 9.04
CA GLU A 83 17.64 -5.03 8.81
C GLU A 83 18.39 -3.91 9.53
N LEU A 84 17.88 -2.67 9.45
CA LEU A 84 18.50 -1.52 10.12
C LEU A 84 18.46 -1.65 11.65
N ARG A 85 17.37 -2.20 12.18
CA ARG A 85 17.23 -2.43 13.62
C ARG A 85 18.18 -3.51 14.13
N GLU A 86 18.34 -4.60 13.39
CA GLU A 86 19.31 -5.64 13.70
C GLU A 86 20.73 -5.08 13.69
N ALA A 87 21.09 -4.33 12.65
CA ALA A 87 22.40 -3.68 12.54
C ALA A 87 22.67 -2.70 13.71
N ALA A 88 21.66 -1.92 14.11
CA ALA A 88 21.77 -1.01 15.25
C ALA A 88 21.97 -1.74 16.58
N GLN A 89 21.28 -2.87 16.80
CA GLN A 89 21.45 -3.70 17.98
C GLN A 89 22.84 -4.32 18.05
N LEU A 90 23.33 -4.88 16.94
CA LEU A 90 24.68 -5.44 16.84
C LEU A 90 25.74 -4.36 17.09
N HIS A 91 25.55 -3.16 16.54
CA HIS A 91 26.46 -2.04 16.77
C HIS A 91 26.49 -1.62 18.25
N ALA A 92 25.32 -1.53 18.90
CA ALA A 92 25.23 -1.22 20.32
C ALA A 92 25.93 -2.29 21.19
N GLN A 93 25.73 -3.57 20.89
CA GLN A 93 26.41 -4.68 21.59
C GLN A 93 27.93 -4.58 21.45
N ARG A 94 28.44 -4.27 20.24
CA ARG A 94 29.88 -4.08 20.01
C ARG A 94 30.45 -2.89 20.76
N ILE A 95 29.72 -1.77 20.86
CA ILE A 95 30.13 -0.63 21.68
C ILE A 95 30.23 -1.06 23.14
N VAL A 96 29.21 -1.72 23.68
CA VAL A 96 29.20 -2.19 25.07
C VAL A 96 30.38 -3.12 25.36
N ALA A 97 30.63 -4.08 24.46
CA ALA A 97 31.78 -4.99 24.58
C ALA A 97 33.12 -4.21 24.57
N ALA A 98 33.31 -3.31 23.61
CA ALA A 98 34.53 -2.50 23.52
C ALA A 98 34.73 -1.57 24.73
N THR A 99 33.65 -1.09 25.35
CA THR A 99 33.72 -0.30 26.60
C THR A 99 33.94 -1.14 27.85
N ALA A 100 33.61 -2.44 27.81
CA ALA A 100 33.85 -3.36 28.93
C ALA A 100 35.31 -3.88 28.96
N ASP A 101 36.00 -3.82 27.82
CA ASP A 101 37.43 -4.14 27.69
C ASP A 101 38.37 -2.98 28.07
N LEU A 102 37.83 -1.82 28.48
CA LEU A 102 38.53 -0.63 28.97
C LEU A 102 38.47 -0.51 30.50
#